data_AF-A0A956Y388-F1
#
_entry.id   AF-A0A956Y388-F1
#
_cell.length_a   1.000
_cell.length_b   1.000
_cell.length_c   1.000
_cell.angle_alpha   90.00
_cell.angle_beta   90.00
_cell.angle_gamma   90.00
#
_symmetry.space_group_name_H-M   'P 1'
#
loop_
_entity.id
_entity.type
_entity.pdbx_description
1 polymer ?
#
loop_
_entity_poly.entity_id
_entity_poly.type
_entity_poly.pdbx_seq_one_letter_code
_entity_poly.pdbx_strand_id
1 'polypeptide(L)'
;VQGWHGGNAIDFQPAYEVGYSVVAVESGYLREVCRDGYQSLLQITHADGNVTYYLHVQPSRTLRNTLLDHSVQRGQYLGELTRNPPFNYACGQGLSRHLHFVSSNPHLIIQGHDLSNIAEIATCCRDVPIFVSENERVN
;
A
#
# COMPACT_ATOMS: atom_id res chain seq x y z
N VAL A 1 -14.69 -8.42 -3.62
CA VAL A 1 -14.76 -7.62 -4.87
C VAL A 1 -13.62 -6.64 -4.76
N GLN A 2 -12.55 -6.86 -5.52
CA GLN A 2 -11.36 -6.00 -5.51
C GLN A 2 -11.68 -4.75 -6.32
N GLY A 3 -11.51 -3.56 -5.73
CA GLY A 3 -11.86 -2.29 -6.35
C GLY A 3 -10.62 -1.65 -6.95
N TRP A 4 -10.49 -1.66 -8.27
CA TRP A 4 -9.48 -0.84 -8.93
C TRP A 4 -9.99 0.60 -8.98
N HIS A 5 -9.23 1.54 -8.42
CA HIS A 5 -9.57 2.96 -8.40
C HIS A 5 -8.78 3.72 -9.48
N GLY A 6 -9.36 4.78 -10.04
CA GLY A 6 -8.68 5.62 -11.04
C GLY A 6 -7.41 6.27 -10.48
N GLY A 7 -6.34 6.28 -11.29
CA GLY A 7 -4.97 6.60 -10.86
C GLY A 7 -4.09 5.34 -10.83
N ASN A 8 -2.77 5.48 -10.69
CA ASN A 8 -1.85 4.34 -10.55
C ASN A 8 -1.97 3.74 -9.14
N ALA A 9 -3.14 3.19 -8.84
CA ALA A 9 -3.51 2.63 -7.55
C ALA A 9 -3.88 1.15 -7.68
N ILE A 10 -3.50 0.35 -6.68
CA ILE A 10 -3.69 -1.10 -6.62
C ILE A 10 -4.21 -1.47 -5.24
N ASP A 11 -5.24 -2.30 -5.21
CA ASP A 11 -5.78 -2.85 -3.99
C ASP A 11 -5.29 -4.29 -3.77
N PHE A 12 -4.44 -4.51 -2.76
CA PHE A 12 -4.01 -5.84 -2.37
C PHE A 12 -4.92 -6.38 -1.27
N GLN A 13 -5.82 -7.28 -1.63
CA GLN A 13 -6.76 -7.89 -0.70
C GLN A 13 -6.30 -9.29 -0.28
N PRO A 14 -5.85 -9.48 0.97
CA PRO A 14 -5.51 -10.80 1.46
C PRO A 14 -6.75 -11.65 1.80
N ALA A 15 -6.54 -12.95 1.99
CA ALA A 15 -7.50 -13.80 2.68
C ALA A 15 -7.75 -13.27 4.12
N TYR A 16 -9.01 -13.29 4.55
CA TYR A 16 -9.47 -12.57 5.75
C TYR A 16 -8.72 -12.93 7.04
N GLU A 17 -8.31 -14.18 7.21
CA GLU A 17 -7.76 -14.73 8.46
C GLU A 17 -6.26 -14.45 8.67
N VAL A 18 -5.55 -14.00 7.64
CA VAL A 18 -4.08 -13.93 7.64
C VAL A 18 -3.61 -12.54 8.01
N GLY A 19 -2.61 -12.41 8.91
CA GLY A 19 -1.91 -11.14 9.15
C GLY A 19 -1.08 -10.76 7.92
N TYR A 20 -1.12 -9.50 7.50
CA TYR A 20 -0.43 -9.07 6.28
C TYR A 20 0.42 -7.85 6.58
N SER A 21 1.72 -8.11 6.60
CA SER A 21 2.77 -7.13 6.76
C SER A 21 2.85 -6.23 5.53
N VAL A 22 2.90 -4.93 5.79
CA VAL A 22 3.17 -3.90 4.79
C VAL A 22 4.63 -3.50 4.94
N VAL A 23 5.34 -3.49 3.81
CA VAL A 23 6.76 -3.11 3.74
C VAL A 23 6.96 -2.01 2.71
N ALA A 24 8.00 -1.20 2.86
CA ALA A 24 8.36 -0.18 1.87
C ALA A 24 8.80 -0.86 0.57
N VAL A 25 8.17 -0.50 -0.56
CA VAL A 25 8.55 -1.04 -1.88
C VAL A 25 9.92 -0.55 -2.33
N GLU A 26 10.29 0.67 -1.94
CA GLU A 26 11.58 1.30 -2.25
C GLU A 26 12.05 2.16 -1.08
N SER A 27 13.36 2.43 -1.03
CA SER A 27 13.93 3.33 -0.04
C SER A 27 13.46 4.76 -0.26
N GLY A 28 13.35 5.53 0.81
CA GLY A 28 12.93 6.92 0.72
C GLY A 28 12.64 7.54 2.09
N TYR A 29 12.11 8.75 2.09
CA TYR A 29 11.74 9.48 3.29
C TYR A 29 10.27 9.24 3.64
N LEU A 30 10.01 8.67 4.82
CA LEU A 30 8.69 8.25 5.27
C LEU A 30 7.98 9.33 6.08
N ARG A 31 6.70 9.56 5.79
CA ARG A 31 5.76 10.38 6.59
C ARG A 31 4.44 9.67 6.82
N GLU A 32 3.80 9.95 7.96
CA GLU A 32 2.36 9.67 8.18
C GLU A 32 1.59 10.94 7.83
N VAL A 33 0.96 10.96 6.66
CA VAL A 33 0.27 12.15 6.14
C VAL A 33 -1.17 12.27 6.63
N CYS A 34 -1.75 11.16 7.11
CA CYS A 34 -3.05 11.16 7.79
C CYS A 34 -3.13 10.02 8.80
N ARG A 35 -3.78 10.30 9.93
CA ARG A 35 -4.15 9.31 10.95
C ARG A 35 -5.50 9.67 11.57
N ASP A 36 -6.40 8.69 11.64
CA ASP A 36 -7.75 8.86 12.19
C ASP A 36 -8.03 7.98 13.42
N GLY A 37 -7.00 7.31 13.94
CA GLY A 37 -7.07 6.41 15.09
C GLY A 37 -7.32 4.94 14.72
N TYR A 38 -7.81 4.66 13.51
CA TYR A 38 -8.13 3.30 13.04
C TYR A 38 -7.16 2.84 11.95
N GLN A 39 -6.66 3.78 11.17
CA GLN A 39 -5.77 3.57 10.04
C GLN A 39 -4.84 4.77 9.88
N SER A 40 -3.82 4.55 9.05
CA SER A 40 -2.86 5.56 8.64
C SER A 40 -2.71 5.54 7.13
N LEU A 41 -2.48 6.73 6.58
CA LEU A 41 -1.94 6.93 5.24
C LEU A 41 -0.45 7.24 5.39
N LEU A 42 0.39 6.32 4.93
CA LEU A 42 1.84 6.52 4.89
C LEU A 42 2.25 6.97 3.50
N GLN A 43 3.17 7.91 3.42
CA GLN A 43 3.80 8.36 2.19
C GLN A 43 5.30 8.12 2.28
N ILE A 44 5.91 7.58 1.23
CA ILE A 44 7.37 7.56 1.07
C ILE A 44 7.71 8.40 -0.15
N THR A 45 8.57 9.40 0.02
CA THR A 45 9.17 10.15 -1.09
C THR A 45 10.54 9.55 -1.42
N HIS A 46 10.71 9.15 -2.67
CA HIS A 46 11.91 8.49 -3.20
C HIS A 46 12.94 9.50 -3.72
N ALA A 47 14.16 9.03 -3.98
CA ALA A 47 15.29 9.88 -4.37
C ALA A 47 15.10 10.58 -5.72
N ASP A 48 14.32 9.97 -6.63
CA ASP A 48 13.95 10.51 -7.93
C ASP A 48 12.75 11.47 -7.88
N GLY A 49 12.21 11.72 -6.68
CA GLY A 49 11.04 12.57 -6.46
C GLY A 49 9.70 11.86 -6.62
N ASN A 50 9.69 10.59 -7.06
CA ASN A 50 8.47 9.79 -7.06
C ASN A 50 8.03 9.54 -5.61
N VAL A 51 6.73 9.37 -5.44
CA VAL A 51 6.06 9.05 -4.18
C VAL A 51 5.30 7.72 -4.29
N THR A 52 5.31 6.98 -3.18
CA THR A 52 4.40 5.85 -2.93
C THR A 52 3.54 6.09 -1.70
N TYR A 53 2.29 5.67 -1.76
CA TYR A 53 1.32 5.77 -0.68
C TYR A 53 0.84 4.39 -0.24
N TYR A 54 0.65 4.23 1.06
CA TYR A 54 0.17 3.00 1.70
C TYR A 54 -0.97 3.36 2.64
N LEU A 55 -2.19 2.98 2.26
CA LEU A 55 -3.41 3.27 3.01
C LEU A 55 -4.00 2.00 3.65
N HIS A 56 -4.86 2.18 4.65
CA HIS A 56 -5.41 1.10 5.47
C HIS A 56 -4.31 0.35 6.26
N VAL A 57 -3.27 1.08 6.67
CA VAL A 57 -2.16 0.52 7.46
C VAL A 57 -2.34 0.86 8.94
N GLN A 58 -1.99 -0.07 9.81
CA GLN A 58 -1.71 0.15 11.23
C GLN A 58 -0.19 0.14 11.41
N PRO A 59 0.45 1.32 11.47
CA PRO A 59 1.90 1.43 11.63
C PRO A 59 2.42 0.69 12.86
N SER A 60 3.55 0.02 12.69
CA SER A 60 4.22 -0.67 13.79
C SER A 60 4.65 0.30 14.89
N ARG A 61 4.79 -0.19 16.13
CA ARG A 61 5.28 0.63 17.24
C ARG A 61 6.67 1.20 16.96
N THR A 62 7.56 0.40 16.38
CA THR A 62 8.89 0.84 15.95
C THR A 62 8.79 1.97 14.94
N LEU A 63 7.95 1.80 13.90
CA LEU A 63 7.76 2.85 12.90
C LEU A 63 7.31 4.15 13.54
N ARG A 64 6.30 4.10 14.41
CA ARG A 64 5.76 5.29 15.09
C ARG A 64 6.78 6.00 15.96
N ASN A 65 7.67 5.26 16.60
CA ASN A 65 8.58 5.82 17.59
C ASN A 65 9.91 6.27 16.99
N THR A 66 10.35 5.68 15.89
CA THR A 66 11.73 5.87 15.40
C THR A 66 11.88 6.09 13.91
N LEU A 67 10.87 5.80 13.08
CA LEU A 67 11.01 5.87 11.62
C LEU A 67 10.08 6.90 10.95
N LEU A 68 9.06 7.40 11.64
CA LEU A 68 8.28 8.53 11.15
C LEU A 68 9.19 9.75 10.99
N ASP A 69 9.04 10.45 9.87
CA ASP A 69 9.84 11.62 9.49
C ASP A 69 11.34 11.29 9.36
N HIS A 70 11.65 10.04 9.01
CA HIS A 70 13.01 9.56 8.75
C HIS A 70 13.07 8.72 7.46
N SER A 71 14.29 8.46 7.01
CA SER A 71 14.52 7.56 5.88
C SER A 71 14.25 6.11 6.25
N VAL A 72 13.61 5.39 5.35
CA VAL A 72 13.40 3.94 5.40
C VAL A 72 14.06 3.27 4.21
N GLN A 73 14.38 1.99 4.36
CA GLN A 73 14.95 1.17 3.28
C GLN A 73 13.87 0.36 2.57
N ARG A 74 14.13 -0.05 1.33
CA ARG A 74 13.34 -1.10 0.66
C ARG A 74 13.21 -2.33 1.57
N GLY A 75 12.00 -2.87 1.68
CA GLY A 75 11.67 -4.00 2.55
C GLY A 75 11.50 -3.63 4.03
N GLN A 76 11.70 -2.36 4.42
CA GLN A 76 11.47 -1.93 5.80
C GLN A 76 10.01 -2.18 6.19
N TYR A 77 9.81 -2.90 7.30
CA TYR A 77 8.48 -3.16 7.85
C TYR A 77 7.81 -1.87 8.30
N LEU A 78 6.63 -1.60 7.74
CA LEU A 78 5.84 -0.41 8.03
C LEU A 78 4.73 -0.71 9.05
N GLY A 79 4.15 -1.89 9.01
CA GLY A 79 3.06 -2.26 9.91
C GLY A 79 2.21 -3.36 9.31
N GLU A 80 0.96 -3.45 9.76
CA GLU A 80 -0.01 -4.43 9.28
C GLU A 80 -1.17 -3.74 8.58
N LEU A 81 -1.88 -4.48 7.72
CA LEU A 81 -3.21 -4.03 7.29
C LEU A 81 -4.17 -3.96 8.47
N THR A 82 -4.95 -2.88 8.52
CA THR A 82 -6.01 -2.75 9.52
C THR A 82 -7.00 -3.92 9.42
N ARG A 83 -7.42 -4.42 10.58
CA ARG A 83 -8.32 -5.59 10.68
C ARG A 83 -9.80 -5.21 10.76
N ASN A 84 -10.13 -3.92 10.74
CA ASN A 84 -11.47 -3.42 11.08
C ASN A 84 -12.16 -2.73 9.88
N PRO A 85 -12.52 -3.45 8.80
CA PRO A 85 -13.43 -2.92 7.79
C PRO A 85 -14.88 -2.87 8.34
N PRO A 86 -15.78 -2.05 7.77
CA PRO A 86 -15.51 -1.08 6.69
C PRO A 86 -14.75 0.15 7.21
N PHE A 87 -13.90 0.72 6.36
CA PHE A 87 -13.22 1.97 6.61
C PHE A 87 -14.16 3.09 6.16
N ASN A 88 -14.69 3.87 7.10
CA ASN A 88 -15.55 5.02 6.82
C ASN A 88 -15.01 6.23 7.60
N TYR A 89 -13.74 6.55 7.37
CA TYR A 89 -13.01 7.51 8.18
C TYR A 89 -12.32 8.59 7.33
N ALA A 90 -11.87 9.65 7.99
CA ALA A 90 -11.34 10.84 7.34
C ALA A 90 -10.08 10.58 6.49
N CYS A 91 -9.26 9.57 6.84
CA CYS A 91 -8.04 9.28 6.10
C CYS A 91 -8.23 8.33 4.90
N GLY A 92 -9.40 7.72 4.75
CA GLY A 92 -9.65 6.74 3.69
C GLY A 92 -10.93 5.95 3.91
N GLN A 93 -11.54 5.54 2.80
CA GLN A 93 -12.75 4.73 2.80
C GLN A 93 -12.54 3.41 2.06
N GLY A 94 -13.22 2.35 2.49
CA GLY A 94 -13.13 1.04 1.85
C GLY A 94 -14.05 0.01 2.50
N LEU A 95 -14.57 -0.91 1.69
CA LEU A 95 -15.62 -1.85 2.10
C LEU A 95 -15.08 -3.18 2.65
N SER A 96 -13.83 -3.51 2.36
CA SER A 96 -13.20 -4.76 2.79
C SER A 96 -11.75 -4.56 3.15
N ARG A 97 -11.16 -5.49 3.90
CA ARG A 97 -9.74 -5.44 4.26
C ARG A 97 -8.85 -5.56 3.03
N HIS A 98 -8.03 -4.54 2.76
CA HIS A 98 -7.04 -4.50 1.68
C HIS A 98 -5.97 -3.45 1.99
N LEU A 99 -4.83 -3.52 1.31
CA LEU A 99 -3.89 -2.41 1.16
C LEU A 99 -4.35 -1.57 -0.04
N HIS A 100 -4.56 -0.27 0.14
CA HIS A 100 -4.66 0.63 -1.01
C HIS A 100 -3.30 1.27 -1.24
N PHE A 101 -2.63 0.83 -2.30
CA PHE A 101 -1.27 1.24 -2.66
C PHE A 101 -1.30 2.15 -3.89
N VAL A 102 -0.59 3.27 -3.84
CA VAL A 102 -0.49 4.20 -4.97
C VAL A 102 0.96 4.49 -5.29
N SER A 103 1.32 4.50 -6.57
CA SER A 103 2.64 4.91 -7.05
C SER A 103 2.50 6.04 -8.07
N SER A 104 3.28 7.11 -7.89
CA SER A 104 3.44 8.12 -8.94
C SER A 104 4.42 7.69 -10.05
N ASN A 105 5.26 6.69 -9.79
CA ASN A 105 6.09 6.06 -10.82
C ASN A 105 5.22 5.08 -11.63
N PRO A 106 4.94 5.36 -12.92
CA PRO A 106 4.14 4.48 -13.76
C PRO A 106 4.88 3.21 -14.19
N HIS A 107 6.20 3.14 -14.05
CA HIS A 107 7.04 1.99 -14.41
C HIS A 107 7.63 1.28 -13.19
N LEU A 108 6.99 1.44 -12.03
CA LEU A 108 7.41 0.71 -10.84
C LEU A 108 7.27 -0.80 -11.13
N ILE A 109 8.27 -1.59 -10.75
CA ILE A 109 8.23 -3.05 -10.91
C ILE A 109 8.03 -3.68 -9.53
N ILE A 110 6.92 -4.39 -9.37
CA ILE A 110 6.62 -5.20 -8.18
C ILE A 110 6.65 -6.66 -8.58
N GLN A 111 7.60 -7.43 -8.04
CA GLN A 111 7.73 -8.86 -8.31
C GLN A 111 7.86 -9.22 -9.80
N GLY A 112 8.55 -8.37 -10.56
CA GLY A 112 8.71 -8.54 -12.01
C GLY A 112 7.52 -8.08 -12.84
N HIS A 113 6.44 -7.61 -12.20
CA HIS A 113 5.31 -6.98 -12.86
C HIS A 113 5.49 -5.47 -12.89
N ASP A 114 5.59 -4.92 -14.10
CA ASP A 114 5.56 -3.48 -14.34
C ASP A 114 4.13 -2.96 -14.07
N LEU A 115 4.02 -1.92 -13.25
CA LEU A 115 2.74 -1.29 -12.92
C LEU A 115 2.19 -0.40 -14.06
N SER A 116 2.95 -0.22 -15.14
CA SER A 116 2.49 0.48 -16.33
C SER A 116 1.27 -0.26 -16.88
N ASN A 117 0.29 0.51 -17.33
CA ASN A 117 -0.98 0.03 -17.88
C ASN A 117 -1.98 -0.53 -16.85
N ILE A 118 -1.72 -0.52 -15.53
CA ILE A 118 -2.73 -0.95 -14.55
C ILE A 118 -3.99 -0.08 -14.60
N ALA A 119 -3.83 1.24 -14.65
CA ALA A 119 -4.95 2.16 -14.79
C ALA A 119 -5.69 1.99 -16.14
N GLU A 120 -4.99 1.59 -17.19
CA GLU A 120 -5.54 1.38 -18.53
C GLU A 120 -6.30 0.03 -18.65
N ILE A 121 -5.80 -1.02 -17.98
CA ILE A 121 -6.44 -2.34 -17.95
C ILE A 121 -7.62 -2.36 -16.96
N ALA A 122 -7.54 -1.65 -15.84
CA ALA A 122 -8.61 -1.53 -14.85
C ALA A 122 -9.88 -0.86 -15.42
N THR A 123 -9.74 -0.03 -16.45
CA THR A 123 -10.88 0.64 -17.10
C THR A 123 -11.58 -0.21 -18.16
N CYS A 124 -10.93 -1.25 -18.69
CA CYS A 124 -11.46 -1.98 -19.86
C CYS A 124 -12.24 -3.26 -19.54
N CYS A 125 -12.05 -3.89 -18.37
CA CYS A 125 -12.58 -5.24 -18.13
C CYS A 125 -13.16 -5.45 -16.72
N ARG A 126 -14.36 -6.04 -16.64
CA ARG A 126 -15.07 -6.42 -15.40
C ARG A 126 -14.36 -7.52 -14.58
N ASP A 127 -13.45 -8.25 -15.22
CA ASP A 127 -12.75 -9.42 -14.68
C ASP A 127 -11.23 -9.31 -14.96
N VAL A 128 -10.57 -8.37 -14.30
CA VAL A 128 -9.11 -8.21 -14.38
C VAL A 128 -8.44 -9.40 -13.66
N PRO A 129 -7.35 -9.98 -14.18
CA PRO A 129 -6.60 -11.03 -13.49
C PRO A 129 -6.27 -10.62 -12.06
N ILE A 130 -6.56 -11.49 -11.08
CA ILE A 130 -6.21 -11.25 -9.68
C ILE A 130 -4.69 -11.29 -9.59
N PHE A 131 -4.05 -10.12 -9.51
CA PHE A 131 -2.63 -10.03 -9.18
C PHE A 131 -2.50 -10.21 -7.67
N VAL A 132 -2.08 -11.42 -7.26
CA VAL A 132 -1.74 -11.70 -5.87
C VAL A 132 -0.31 -11.19 -5.64
N SER A 133 -0.14 -10.11 -4.86
CA SER A 133 1.17 -9.80 -4.30
C SER A 133 1.41 -10.70 -3.10
N GLU A 134 1.94 -11.90 -3.34
CA GLU A 134 2.47 -12.74 -2.28
C GLU A 134 3.85 -12.18 -1.91
N ASN A 135 3.98 -11.49 -0.78
CA ASN A 135 5.30 -11.29 -0.18
C ASN A 135 5.80 -12.67 0.28
N GLU A 136 6.31 -13.48 -0.64
CA GLU A 136 7.13 -14.62 -0.27
C GLU A 136 8.33 -14.08 0.49
N ARG A 137 8.35 -14.40 1.79
CA ARG A 137 9.54 -14.28 2.61
C ARG A 137 10.56 -15.24 2.02
N VAL A 138 11.55 -14.72 1.28
CA VAL A 138 12.73 -15.52 0.91
C VAL A 138 13.37 -16.03 2.20
N ASN A 139 13.51 -17.35 2.29
CA ASN A 139 14.05 -18.08 3.44
C ASN A 139 15.46 -17.62 3.82
#